data_AF-A0A359AXA9-F1
#
_entry.id   AF-A0A359AXA9-F1
#
_cell.length_a   1.000
_cell.length_b   1.000
_cell.length_c   1.000
_cell.angle_alpha   90.00
_cell.angle_beta   90.00
_cell.angle_gamma   90.00
#
_symmetry.space_group_name_H-M   'P 1'
#
loop_
_entity.id
_entity.type
_entity.pdbx_description
1 polymer ?
#
loop_
_entity_poly.entity_id
_entity_poly.type
_entity_poly.pdbx_seq_one_letter_code
_entity_poly.pdbx_strand_id
1 'polypeptide(L)' 'MKRLETYLSDIVVLCKKHKVKSLYAFGSVLNEGLHPESDIDFIVGFLFIGSSSGLSADG' A
#
# COMPACT_ATOMS: atom_id res chain seq x y z
N MET A 1 3.79 11.84 -18.20
CA MET A 1 2.85 11.98 -17.06
C MET A 1 3.49 11.38 -15.82
N LYS A 2 3.46 12.07 -14.68
CA LYS A 2 3.96 11.58 -13.38
C LYS A 2 2.80 11.54 -12.36
N ARG A 3 1.64 10.98 -12.75
CA ARG A 3 0.40 11.00 -11.95
C ARG A 3 0.59 10.39 -10.56
N LEU A 4 1.41 9.33 -10.45
CA LEU A 4 1.67 8.68 -9.16
C LEU A 4 2.44 9.57 -8.18
N GLU A 5 3.33 10.43 -8.67
CA GLU A 5 4.08 11.36 -7.82
C GLU A 5 3.16 12.39 -7.15
N THR A 6 2.08 12.80 -7.83
CA THR A 6 1.08 13.73 -7.30
C THR A 6 0.37 13.18 -6.06
N TYR A 7 0.10 11.87 -6.02
CA TYR A 7 -0.65 11.22 -4.93
C TYR A 7 0.23 10.47 -3.95
N LEU A 8 1.56 10.54 -4.09
CA LEU A 8 2.49 9.75 -3.29
C LEU A 8 2.30 9.98 -1.77
N SER A 9 2.06 11.23 -1.37
CA SER A 9 1.79 11.59 0.02
C SER A 9 0.53 10.90 0.55
N ASP A 10 -0.57 10.96 -0.21
CA ASP A 10 -1.85 10.36 0.19
C ASP A 10 -1.78 8.84 0.23
N ILE A 11 -1.08 8.23 -0.73
CA ILE A 11 -0.81 6.78 -0.76
C ILE A 11 -0.02 6.35 0.48
N VAL A 12 1.00 7.12 0.89
CA VAL A 12 1.77 6.85 2.11
C VAL A 12 0.89 6.96 3.36
N VAL A 13 0.01 7.96 3.42
CA VAL A 13 -0.95 8.12 4.53
C VAL A 13 -1.89 6.91 4.60
N LEU A 14 -2.43 6.46 3.47
CA LEU A 14 -3.26 5.26 3.39
C LEU A 14 -2.50 4.01 3.84
N CYS A 15 -1.25 3.84 3.39
CA CYS A 15 -0.42 2.71 3.80
C CYS A 15 -0.24 2.64 5.32
N LYS A 16 0.05 3.78 5.96
CA LYS A 16 0.17 3.87 7.43
C LYS A 16 -1.15 3.55 8.13
N LYS A 17 -2.25 4.15 7.67
CA LYS A 17 -3.59 3.95 8.24
C LYS A 17 -4.03 2.49 8.19
N HIS A 18 -3.74 1.79 7.11
CA HIS A 18 -4.16 0.41 6.88
C HIS A 18 -3.09 -0.63 7.23
N LYS A 19 -2.00 -0.23 7.90
CA LYS A 19 -0.90 -1.12 8.31
C LYS A 19 -0.32 -1.91 7.14
N VAL A 20 -0.18 -1.26 5.99
CA VAL A 20 0.51 -1.81 4.82
C VAL A 20 1.99 -1.93 5.12
N LYS A 21 2.52 -3.14 4.95
CA LYS A 21 3.95 -3.48 5.08
C LYS A 21 4.72 -3.12 3.81
N SER A 22 4.14 -3.43 2.66
CA SER A 22 4.78 -3.24 1.36
C SER A 22 3.73 -2.97 0.28
N LEU A 23 4.03 -2.05 -0.64
CA LEU A 23 3.18 -1.68 -1.77
C LEU A 23 4.02 -1.69 -3.04
N TYR A 24 3.57 -2.40 -4.07
CA TYR A 24 4.26 -2.49 -5.37
C TYR A 24 3.28 -2.16 -6.49
N ALA A 25 3.69 -1.30 -7.41
CA ALA A 25 2.94 -1.04 -8.64
C ALA A 25 3.34 -2.05 -9.72
N PHE A 26 2.38 -2.53 -10.51
CA PHE A 26 2.65 -3.46 -11.59
C PHE A 26 1.71 -3.21 -12.79
N GLY A 27 1.93 -3.94 -13.89
CA GLY A 27 1.09 -3.82 -15.08
C GLY A 27 1.44 -2.62 -15.97
N SER A 28 0.43 -2.01 -16.56
CA SER A 28 0.58 -0.96 -17.60
C SER A 28 1.35 0.27 -17.12
N VAL A 29 1.33 0.55 -15.81
CA VAL A 29 2.07 1.66 -15.16
C VAL A 29 3.59 1.57 -15.34
N LEU A 30 4.14 0.38 -15.63
CA LEU A 30 5.57 0.17 -15.82
C LEU A 30 6.01 0.30 -17.28
N ASN A 31 5.07 0.41 -18.23
CA ASN A 31 5.32 0.36 -19.67
C ASN A 31 4.68 1.56 -20.39
N GLU A 32 4.91 1.67 -21.71
CA GLU A 32 4.36 2.75 -22.55
C GLU A 32 2.83 2.72 -22.71
N GLY A 33 2.14 1.69 -22.21
CA GLY A 33 0.68 1.55 -22.25
C GLY A 33 -0.09 2.32 -21.17
N LEU A 34 0.58 3.22 -20.42
CA LEU A 34 -0.08 4.04 -19.41
C LEU A 34 -0.78 5.24 -20.06
N HIS A 35 -2.11 5.23 -20.08
CA HIS A 35 -2.94 6.31 -20.60
C HIS A 35 -3.62 7.11 -19.47
N PRO A 36 -4.13 8.33 -19.76
CA PRO A 36 -4.83 9.15 -18.76
C PRO A 36 -6.04 8.46 -18.10
N GLU A 37 -6.72 7.62 -18.86
CA GLU A 37 -7.87 6.81 -18.45
C GLU A 37 -7.48 5.45 -17.83
N SER A 38 -6.19 5.08 -17.85
CA SER A 38 -5.73 3.84 -17.23
C SER A 38 -5.78 3.93 -15.71
N ASP A 39 -6.21 2.83 -15.09
CA ASP A 39 -6.05 2.56 -13.67
C ASP A 39 -4.59 2.21 -13.33
N ILE A 40 -4.27 2.16 -12.03
CA ILE A 40 -2.97 1.71 -11.53
C ILE A 40 -3.18 0.52 -10.61
N ASP A 41 -2.61 -0.61 -11.01
CA ASP A 41 -2.67 -1.84 -10.23
C ASP A 41 -1.58 -1.90 -9.15
N PHE A 42 -1.96 -2.30 -7.94
CA PHE A 42 -1.04 -2.47 -6.83
C PHE A 42 -1.13 -3.86 -6.19
N ILE A 43 0.03 -4.42 -5.86
CA ILE A 43 0.16 -5.55 -4.94
C ILE A 43 0.41 -4.97 -3.55
N VAL A 44 -0.44 -5.35 -2.59
CA VAL A 44 -0.39 -4.86 -1.22
C VAL A 44 -0.08 -6.00 -0.25
N GLY A 45 1.01 -5.86 0.50
CA GLY A 45 1.32 -6.73 1.63
C GLY A 45 0.95 -6.03 2.93
N PHE A 46 0.12 -6.64 3.77
CA PHE A 46 -0.29 -6.09 5.06
C PHE A 46 0.55 -6.65 6.22
N LEU A 47 0.73 -5.86 7.28
CA LEU A 47 1.27 -6.36 8.53
C LEU A 47 0.23 -7.27 9.19
N PHE A 48 0.62 -8.50 9.53
CA PHE A 48 -0.22 -9.39 10.32
C PHE A 48 -0.45 -8.75 11.69
N ILE A 49 -1.71 -8.39 11.98
CA ILE A 49 -2.10 -8.00 13.32
C ILE A 49 -2.33 -9.31 14.07
N GLY A 50 -1.26 -9.88 14.63
CA GLY A 50 -1.40 -10.99 15.56
C GLY A 50 -2.30 -10.55 16.71
N SER A 51 -3.28 -11.39 17.04
CA SER A 51 -4.16 -11.21 18.19
C SER A 51 -3.29 -10.84 19.39
N SER A 52 -3.57 -9.70 20.01
CA SER A 52 -2.89 -9.26 21.23
C SER A 52 -2.97 -10.37 22.28
N SER A 53 -1.88 -11.12 22.46
CA SER A 53 -1.71 -11.95 23.64
C SER A 53 -1.41 -11.01 24.80
N GLY A 54 -2.46 -10.46 25.39
CA GLY A 54 -2.40 -9.97 26.77
C GLY A 54 -2.25 -11.18 27.67
N LEU A 55 -1.02 -11.66 27.86
CA LEU A 55 -0.69 -12.43 29.06
C LEU A 55 -0.25 -11.42 30.12
N SER A 56 -1.22 -10.99 30.93
CA SER A 56 -0.93 -10.59 32.30
C SER A 56 -0.46 -11.85 33.02
N ALA A 57 0.82 -11.90 33.36
CA ALA A 57 1.34 -12.84 34.33
C ALA A 57 1.36 -12.11 35.68
N ASP A 58 0.22 -12.10 36.36
CA ASP A 58 0.14 -11.89 37.80
C ASP A 58 0.20 -13.27 38.48
N GLY A 59 1.33 -13.49 39.16
CA GLY A 59 1.54 -14.57 40.12
C GLY A 59 2.03 -13.98 41.42
#